data_AF-A0A3D5Q439-F1
#
_entry.id   AF-A0A3D5Q439-F1
#
_cell.length_a   1.000
_cell.length_b   1.000
_cell.length_c   1.000
_cell.angle_alpha   90.00
_cell.angle_beta   90.00
_cell.angle_gamma   90.00
#
_symmetry.space_group_name_H-M   'P 1'
#
loop_
_entity.id
_entity.type
_entity.pdbx_description
1 polymer ?
#
loop_
_entity_poly.entity_id
_entity_poly.type
_entity_poly.pdbx_seq_one_letter_code
_entity_poly.pdbx_strand_id
1 'polypeptide(L)'
;FAGKEGKYITSRNIRERLEKELLHNVALRVEEGGSADKFKVSGRGELHLSVLIENMRRENFELAVGRPEVVIREVDGVRQEPYENLIVDIEEQHQGPVMEQLGLR
;
A
#
# COMPACT_ATOMS: atom_id res chain seq x y z
N PHE A 1 4.87 -21.04 5.50
CA PHE A 1 5.63 -21.75 4.47
C PHE A 1 6.44 -20.70 3.72
N ALA A 2 7.75 -20.69 3.84
CA ALA A 2 8.63 -19.74 3.13
C ALA A 2 9.52 -20.53 2.17
N GLY A 3 9.66 -20.05 0.93
CA GLY A 3 10.44 -20.66 -0.14
C GLY A 3 9.80 -21.90 -0.78
N LYS A 4 8.47 -22.04 -0.72
CA LYS A 4 7.75 -23.18 -1.31
C LYS A 4 7.05 -22.86 -2.63
N GLU A 5 6.71 -21.59 -2.87
CA GLU A 5 5.93 -21.16 -4.03
C GLU A 5 6.64 -20.03 -4.82
N GLY A 6 7.41 -19.18 -4.15
CA GLY A 6 8.14 -18.06 -4.73
C GLY A 6 9.62 -18.34 -4.94
N LYS A 7 10.14 -17.78 -6.03
CA LYS A 7 11.55 -17.86 -6.42
C LYS A 7 12.37 -16.73 -5.76
N TYR A 8 11.75 -15.60 -5.45
CA TYR A 8 12.43 -14.43 -4.90
C TYR A 8 11.98 -14.18 -3.44
N ILE A 9 12.79 -14.65 -2.50
CA ILE A 9 12.47 -14.64 -1.06
C ILE A 9 13.44 -13.80 -0.21
N THR A 10 14.58 -13.37 -0.78
CA THR A 10 15.62 -12.67 -0.02
C THR A 10 15.30 -11.18 0.11
N SER A 11 15.69 -10.59 1.24
CA SER A 11 15.60 -9.13 1.45
C SER A 11 16.27 -8.34 0.32
N ARG A 12 17.39 -8.84 -0.20
CA ARG A 12 18.11 -8.25 -1.33
C ARG A 12 17.23 -8.19 -2.60
N ASN A 13 16.57 -9.28 -2.96
CA ASN A 13 15.70 -9.31 -4.14
C ASN A 13 14.54 -8.32 -3.99
N ILE A 14 13.95 -8.24 -2.78
CA ILE A 14 12.86 -7.30 -2.48
C ILE A 14 13.36 -5.85 -2.60
N ARG A 15 14.52 -5.52 -2.00
CA ARG A 15 15.14 -4.19 -2.11
C ARG A 15 15.37 -3.79 -3.56
N GLU A 16 16.04 -4.64 -4.35
CA GLU A 16 16.33 -4.36 -5.76
C GLU A 16 15.04 -4.13 -6.57
N ARG A 17 13.97 -4.90 -6.27
CA ARG A 17 12.67 -4.73 -6.92
C ARG A 17 11.95 -3.43 -6.54
N LEU A 18 12.03 -3.04 -5.28
CA LEU A 18 11.46 -1.77 -4.78
C LEU A 18 12.23 -0.57 -5.33
N GLU A 19 13.55 -0.62 -5.39
CA GLU A 19 14.39 0.41 -6.01
C GLU A 19 14.08 0.58 -7.50
N LYS A 20 13.86 -0.52 -8.22
CA LYS A 20 13.44 -0.48 -9.61
C LYS A 20 12.07 0.19 -9.79
N GLU A 21 11.16 -0.01 -8.84
CA GLU A 21 9.84 0.63 -8.85
C GLU A 21 9.96 2.15 -8.66
N LEU A 22 10.84 2.61 -7.74
CA LEU A 22 11.07 4.03 -7.47
C LEU A 22 11.50 4.84 -8.70
N LEU A 23 12.17 4.21 -9.66
CA LEU A 23 12.61 4.87 -10.91
C LEU A 23 11.44 5.33 -11.79
N HIS A 24 10.31 4.63 -11.73
CA HIS A 24 9.14 4.91 -12.57
C HIS A 24 7.99 5.50 -11.76
N ASN A 25 7.98 5.26 -10.44
CA ASN A 25 6.85 5.54 -9.57
C ASN A 25 7.16 6.68 -8.60
N VAL A 26 6.86 7.90 -9.04
CA VAL A 26 7.18 9.14 -8.30
C VAL A 26 6.43 9.25 -6.97
N ALA A 27 5.29 8.58 -6.82
CA ALA A 27 4.49 8.60 -5.62
C ALA A 27 4.92 7.57 -4.56
N LEU A 28 5.83 6.66 -4.91
CA LEU A 28 6.33 5.65 -4.00
C LEU A 28 7.52 6.18 -3.20
N ARG A 29 7.57 5.85 -1.91
CA ARG A 29 8.70 6.08 -1.02
C ARG A 29 9.01 4.77 -0.31
N VAL A 30 10.30 4.45 -0.21
CA VAL A 30 10.77 3.23 0.44
C VAL A 30 11.84 3.64 1.44
N GLU A 31 11.65 3.22 2.68
CA GLU A 31 12.57 3.43 3.79
C GLU A 31 12.97 2.07 4.36
N GLU A 32 14.20 1.97 4.87
CA GLU A 32 14.63 0.78 5.61
C GLU A 32 13.93 0.73 6.96
N GLY A 33 13.43 -0.45 7.33
CA GLY A 33 12.79 -0.66 8.62
C GLY A 33 13.79 -0.87 9.75
N GLY A 34 13.29 -1.20 10.95
CA GLY A 34 14.13 -1.49 12.12
C GLY A 34 14.98 -2.76 12.03
N SER A 35 14.86 -3.53 10.95
CA SER A 35 15.65 -4.73 10.68
C SER A 35 15.94 -4.84 9.18
N ALA A 36 17.04 -5.51 8.82
CA ALA A 36 17.52 -5.61 7.44
C ALA A 36 16.57 -6.38 6.49
N ASP A 37 15.55 -7.04 7.02
CA ASP A 37 14.51 -7.78 6.31
C ASP A 37 13.16 -7.03 6.24
N LYS A 38 13.09 -5.82 6.78
CA LYS A 38 11.87 -5.00 6.78
C LYS A 38 12.07 -3.72 6.00
N PHE A 39 11.06 -3.38 5.21
CA PHE A 39 10.99 -2.15 4.45
C PHE A 39 9.69 -1.44 4.77
N LYS A 40 9.75 -0.14 5.00
CA LYS A 40 8.57 0.71 5.11
C LYS A 40 8.30 1.30 3.72
N VAL A 41 7.18 0.91 3.14
CA VAL A 41 6.77 1.36 1.80
C VAL A 41 5.57 2.27 1.94
N SER A 42 5.70 3.51 1.47
CA SER A 42 4.64 4.51 1.48
C SER A 42 4.24 4.83 0.04
N GLY A 43 2.94 4.77 -0.23
CA GLY A 43 2.36 5.05 -1.55
C GLY A 43 1.28 6.13 -1.48
N ARG A 44 0.60 6.31 -2.61
CA ARG A 44 -0.50 7.29 -2.77
C ARG A 44 -1.79 6.86 -2.07
N GLY A 45 -1.95 5.57 -1.80
CA GLY A 45 -3.14 4.98 -1.18
C GLY A 45 -3.03 3.46 -1.15
N GLU A 46 -4.00 2.79 -0.54
CA GLU A 46 -4.00 1.32 -0.37
C GLU A 46 -4.01 0.58 -1.71
N LEU A 47 -4.81 1.04 -2.68
CA LEU A 47 -4.90 0.42 -4.00
C LEU A 47 -3.55 0.46 -4.72
N HIS A 48 -2.82 1.57 -4.61
CA HIS A 48 -1.51 1.71 -5.22
C HIS A 48 -0.52 0.65 -4.67
N LEU A 49 -0.49 0.46 -3.35
CA LEU A 49 0.36 -0.56 -2.74
C LEU A 49 -0.11 -1.99 -3.11
N SER A 50 -1.41 -2.21 -3.18
CA SER A 50 -2.00 -3.50 -3.55
C SER A 50 -1.61 -3.94 -4.96
N VAL A 51 -1.60 -3.00 -5.93
CA VAL A 51 -1.14 -3.27 -7.30
C VAL A 51 0.33 -3.67 -7.33
N LEU A 52 1.19 -2.98 -6.57
CA LEU A 52 2.61 -3.33 -6.47
C LEU A 52 2.81 -4.74 -5.90
N ILE A 53 2.12 -5.06 -4.80
CA ILE A 53 2.19 -6.38 -4.15
C ILE A 53 1.72 -7.47 -5.11
N GLU A 54 0.62 -7.26 -5.83
CA GLU A 54 0.09 -8.24 -6.78
C GLU A 54 1.04 -8.44 -7.97
N ASN A 55 1.67 -7.39 -8.48
CA ASN A 55 2.69 -7.49 -9.52
C ASN A 55 3.90 -8.28 -9.02
N MET A 56 4.40 -7.98 -7.83
CA MET A 56 5.50 -8.75 -7.21
C MET A 56 5.11 -10.22 -7.02
N ARG A 57 3.87 -10.51 -6.62
CA ARG A 57 3.36 -11.89 -6.51
C ARG A 57 3.40 -12.61 -7.87
N ARG A 58 2.96 -11.95 -8.96
CA ARG A 58 3.02 -12.48 -10.34
C ARG A 58 4.45 -12.66 -10.85
N GLU A 59 5.38 -11.86 -10.34
CA GLU A 59 6.82 -12.00 -10.57
C GLU A 59 7.46 -13.12 -9.72
N ASN A 60 6.67 -13.86 -8.92
CA ASN A 60 7.08 -14.94 -8.01
C ASN A 60 7.92 -14.48 -6.80
N PHE A 61 7.64 -13.28 -6.30
CA PHE A 61 8.13 -12.84 -4.98
C PHE A 61 7.26 -13.43 -3.87
N GLU A 62 7.92 -13.88 -2.81
CA GLU A 62 7.27 -14.17 -1.54
C GLU A 62 7.61 -13.05 -0.56
N LEU A 63 6.59 -12.39 -0.02
CA LEU A 63 6.73 -11.35 0.99
C LEU A 63 5.55 -11.39 1.97
N ALA A 64 5.79 -10.85 3.17
CA ALA A 64 4.75 -10.59 4.15
C ALA A 64 4.52 -9.08 4.24
N VAL A 65 3.25 -8.66 4.30
CA VAL A 65 2.86 -7.24 4.39
C VAL A 65 2.18 -6.96 5.72
N GLY A 66 2.52 -5.82 6.33
CA GLY A 66 1.84 -5.32 7.51
C GLY A 66 0.50 -4.66 7.16
N ARG A 67 -0.30 -4.33 8.18
CA ARG A 67 -1.53 -3.54 8.00
C ARG A 67 -1.16 -2.15 7.44
N PRO A 68 -1.84 -1.64 6.40
CA PRO A 68 -1.62 -0.29 5.93
C PRO A 68 -2.05 0.73 7.00
N GLU A 69 -1.26 1.79 7.13
CA GLU A 69 -1.50 2.88 8.09
C GLU A 69 -1.45 4.22 7.36
N VAL A 70 -2.28 5.17 7.80
CA VAL A 70 -2.26 6.53 7.27
C VAL A 70 -1.01 7.27 7.75
N VAL A 71 -0.40 8.05 6.86
CA VAL A 71 0.75 8.88 7.21
C VAL A 71 0.23 10.18 7.82
N ILE A 72 0.26 10.25 9.16
CA ILE A 72 -0.05 11.47 9.89
C ILE A 72 1.06 12.50 9.65
N ARG A 73 0.67 13.73 9.32
CA ARG A 73 1.58 14.86 9.15
C ARG A 73 1.26 15.95 10.16
N GLU A 74 2.28 16.70 10.55
CA GLU A 74 2.10 17.90 11.37
C GLU A 74 2.17 19.12 10.44
N VAL A 75 1.10 19.91 10.42
CA VAL A 75 0.99 21.13 9.63
C VAL A 75 0.56 22.24 10.60
N ASP A 76 1.39 23.28 10.72
CA ASP A 76 1.16 24.40 11.64
C ASP A 76 0.92 23.99 13.11
N GLY A 77 1.64 22.95 13.57
CA GLY A 77 1.51 22.41 14.93
C GLY A 77 0.28 21.52 15.15
N VAL A 78 -0.50 21.26 14.10
CA VAL A 78 -1.70 20.43 14.15
C VAL A 78 -1.45 19.11 13.43
N ARG A 79 -1.80 18.00 14.10
CA ARG A 79 -1.78 16.66 13.49
C ARG A 79 -2.92 16.55 12.49
N GLN A 80 -2.60 16.22 11.25
CA GLN A 80 -3.54 16.04 10.16
C GLN A 80 -3.39 14.65 9.55
N GLU A 81 -4.52 14.06 9.17
CA GLU A 81 -4.59 12.83 8.40
C GLU A 81 -5.04 13.12 6.95
N PRO A 82 -4.67 12.28 5.98
CA PRO A 82 -5.13 12.43 4.61
C PRO A 82 -6.62 12.07 4.48
N TYR A 83 -7.37 12.87 3.71
CA TYR A 83 -8.75 12.58 3.30
C TYR A 83 -8.82 12.36 1.78
N GLU A 84 -9.72 11.49 1.34
CA GLU A 84 -9.97 11.19 -0.08
C GLU A 84 -11.38 11.59 -0.50
N ASN A 85 -11.51 12.08 -1.74
CA ASN A 85 -12.80 12.35 -2.36
C ASN A 85 -13.30 11.08 -3.05
N LEU A 86 -14.42 10.53 -2.57
CA LEU A 86 -15.07 9.37 -3.17
C LEU A 86 -16.26 9.83 -4.02
N ILE A 87 -16.30 9.38 -5.27
CA ILE A 87 -17.45 9.52 -6.16
C ILE A 87 -17.91 8.12 -6.53
N VAL A 88 -19.16 7.80 -6.26
CA VAL A 88 -19.76 6.51 -6.58
C VAL A 88 -20.98 6.74 -7.44
N ASP A 89 -21.07 6.03 -8.57
CA ASP A 89 -22.24 6.00 -9.43
C ASP A 89 -22.95 4.65 -9.26
N ILE A 90 -24.19 4.71 -8.79
CA ILE A 90 -25.01 3.54 -8.44
C ILE A 90 -26.46 3.81 -8.78
N GLU A 91 -27.19 2.74 -9.08
CA GLU A 91 -28.65 2.80 -9.21
C GLU A 91 -29.31 3.25 -7.91
N GLU A 92 -30.42 3.99 -8.02
CA GLU A 92 -31.14 4.61 -6.90
C GLU A 92 -31.52 3.59 -5.80
N GLN A 93 -31.82 2.34 -6.20
CA GLN A 93 -32.14 1.25 -5.26
C GLN A 93 -31.02 0.91 -4.28
N HIS A 94 -29.76 1.23 -4.61
CA HIS A 94 -28.59 0.95 -3.77
C HIS A 94 -28.13 2.19 -2.97
N GLN A 95 -28.73 3.36 -3.19
CA GLN A 95 -28.26 4.62 -2.62
C GLN A 95 -28.30 4.62 -1.09
N GLY A 96 -29.40 4.15 -0.49
CA GLY A 96 -29.56 4.08 0.97
C GLY A 96 -28.49 3.21 1.65
N PRO A 97 -28.37 1.91 1.28
CA PRO A 97 -27.36 1.02 1.85
C PRO A 97 -25.93 1.52 1.69
N VAL A 98 -25.58 2.11 0.53
CA VAL A 98 -24.23 2.63 0.30
C VAL A 98 -23.94 3.85 1.18
N MET A 99 -24.90 4.78 1.34
CA MET A 99 -24.72 5.94 2.22
C MET A 99 -24.58 5.51 3.69
N GLU A 100 -25.34 4.53 4.15
CA GLU A 100 -25.22 4.01 5.53
C GLU A 100 -23.83 3.40 5.79
N GLN A 101 -23.32 2.60 4.85
CA GLN A 101 -21.99 2.01 4.98
C GLN A 101 -20.86 3.04 4.94
N LEU A 102 -21.02 4.13 4.17
CA LEU A 102 -20.04 5.22 4.13
C LEU A 102 -20.05 6.07 5.41
N GLY A 103 -21.22 6.26 6.05
CA GLY A 103 -21.32 7.02 7.30
C GLY A 103 -20.77 6.31 8.54
N LEU A 104 -20.61 4.97 8.46
CA LEU A 104 -20.03 4.15 9.53
C LEU A 104 -18.50 3.99 9.45
N ARG A 105 -17.88 4.44 8.35
CA ARG A 105 -16.44 4.36 8.09
C ARG A 105 -15.74 5.66 8.46
#